data_AF-A0A354GU48-F1
#
_entry.id   AF-A0A354GU48-F1
#
_cell.length_a   1.000
_cell.length_b   1.000
_cell.length_c   1.000
_cell.angle_alpha   90.00
_cell.angle_beta   90.00
_cell.angle_gamma   90.00
#
_symmetry.space_group_name_H-M   'P 1'
#
loop_
_entity.id
_entity.type
_entity.pdbx_description
1 polymer ?
#
loop_
_entity_poly.entity_id
_entity_poly.type
_entity_poly.pdbx_seq_one_letter_code
_entity_poly.pdbx_strand_id
1 'polypeptide(L)'
;MRKAAVVRLTDEQRDDLTRRLEREALTGRRRRRLQVLLAADQEQTDAQIAAATGAAPSTVERLRKRFAREGLEAALADRATAAALRPSWTANRRL
;
A
#
# COMPACT_ATOMS: atom_id res chain seq x y z
N MET A 1 11.58 14.93 7.34
CA MET A 1 11.52 14.01 6.19
C MET A 1 12.08 12.67 6.61
N ARG A 2 11.27 11.61 6.66
CA ARG A 2 11.78 10.24 6.83
C ARG A 2 11.50 9.52 5.52
N LYS A 3 12.55 8.96 4.91
CA LYS A 3 12.40 8.05 3.76
C LYS A 3 11.90 6.72 4.33
N ALA A 4 10.60 6.61 4.57
CA ALA A 4 10.00 5.31 4.79
C ALA A 4 10.25 4.46 3.54
N ALA A 5 10.39 3.14 3.70
CA ALA A 5 10.79 2.19 2.66
C ALA A 5 10.23 2.51 1.26
N VAL A 6 11.06 2.38 0.22
CA VAL A 6 10.62 2.57 -1.17
C VAL A 6 9.60 1.49 -1.51
N VAL A 7 8.42 1.89 -1.98
CA VAL A 7 7.41 0.98 -2.52
C VAL A 7 7.64 0.90 -4.02
N ARG A 8 7.80 -0.31 -4.54
CA ARG A 8 7.85 -0.59 -5.97
C ARG A 8 6.83 -1.67 -6.27
N LEU A 9 5.80 -1.30 -7.00
CA LEU A 9 4.78 -2.21 -7.49
C LEU A 9 5.26 -2.82 -8.80
N THR A 10 4.98 -4.12 -8.99
CA THR A 10 5.04 -4.69 -10.34
C THR A 10 3.84 -4.22 -11.15
N ASP A 11 3.91 -4.34 -12.48
CA ASP A 11 2.79 -3.97 -13.35
C ASP A 11 1.51 -4.77 -12.99
N GLU A 12 1.66 -6.06 -12.67
CA GLU A 12 0.57 -6.91 -12.18
C GLU A 12 -0.09 -6.36 -10.91
N GLN A 13 0.70 -5.86 -9.96
CA GLN A 13 0.20 -5.27 -8.72
C GLN A 13 -0.47 -3.92 -8.96
N ARG A 14 0.09 -3.10 -9.85
CA ARG A 14 -0.49 -1.81 -10.21
C ARG A 14 -1.84 -2.01 -10.90
N ASP A 15 -1.93 -2.96 -11.83
CA ASP A 15 -3.16 -3.29 -12.52
C ASP A 15 -4.19 -3.88 -11.57
N ASP A 16 -3.77 -4.77 -10.67
CA ASP A 16 -4.65 -5.32 -9.63
C ASP A 16 -5.23 -4.21 -8.74
N LEU A 17 -4.39 -3.33 -8.19
CA LEU A 17 -4.84 -2.20 -7.38
C LEU A 17 -5.82 -1.28 -8.12
N THR A 18 -5.54 -0.99 -9.38
CA THR A 18 -6.41 -0.17 -10.24
C THR A 18 -7.76 -0.85 -10.46
N ARG A 19 -7.76 -2.14 -10.84
CA ARG A 19 -9.00 -2.91 -11.02
C ARG A 19 -9.84 -2.95 -9.75
N ARG A 20 -9.23 -3.13 -8.58
CA ARG A 20 -9.97 -3.16 -7.30
C ARG A 20 -10.60 -1.81 -7.00
N LEU A 21 -9.92 -0.69 -7.28
CA LEU A 21 -10.47 0.65 -7.08
C LEU A 21 -11.71 0.93 -7.93
N GLU A 22 -11.71 0.42 -9.16
CA GLU A 22 -12.79 0.59 -10.14
C GLU A 22 -13.97 -0.36 -9.91
N ARG A 23 -13.68 -1.63 -9.58
CA ARG A 23 -14.67 -2.71 -9.63
C ARG A 23 -15.19 -3.15 -8.26
N GLU A 24 -14.45 -2.92 -7.17
CA GLU A 24 -14.85 -3.41 -5.85
C GLU A 24 -15.60 -2.34 -5.03
N ALA A 25 -16.60 -2.81 -4.27
CA ALA A 25 -17.24 -2.03 -3.21
C ALA A 25 -16.31 -1.93 -1.99
N LEU A 26 -15.37 -0.98 -2.04
CA LEU A 26 -14.37 -0.78 -0.98
C LEU A 26 -14.87 0.16 0.12
N THR A 27 -14.55 -0.18 1.38
CA THR A 27 -14.67 0.78 2.49
C THR A 27 -13.76 1.99 2.26
N GLY A 28 -14.10 3.15 2.82
CA GLY A 28 -13.28 4.36 2.69
C GLY A 28 -11.84 4.16 3.17
N ARG A 29 -11.63 3.32 4.21
CA ARG A 29 -10.29 2.96 4.67
C ARG A 29 -9.53 2.12 3.65
N ARG A 30 -10.17 1.08 3.10
CA ARG A 30 -9.53 0.18 2.12
C ARG A 30 -9.20 0.95 0.84
N ARG A 31 -10.15 1.69 0.27
CA ARG A 31 -9.93 2.56 -0.90
C ARG A 31 -8.72 3.50 -0.71
N ARG A 32 -8.63 4.15 0.45
CA ARG A 32 -7.50 5.04 0.75
C ARG A 32 -6.15 4.31 0.84
N ARG A 33 -6.10 3.09 1.38
CA ARG A 33 -4.86 2.28 1.40
C ARG A 33 -4.39 1.93 -0.02
N LEU A 34 -5.31 1.57 -0.92
CA LEU A 34 -4.98 1.27 -2.31
C LEU A 34 -4.40 2.52 -3.00
N GLN A 35 -5.05 3.67 -2.84
CA GLN A 35 -4.57 4.94 -3.39
C GLN A 35 -3.19 5.33 -2.85
N VAL A 36 -2.93 5.11 -1.56
CA VAL A 36 -1.62 5.37 -0.95
C VAL A 36 -0.53 4.49 -1.57
N LEU A 37 -0.78 3.20 -1.80
CA LEU A 37 0.23 2.31 -2.40
C LEU A 37 0.51 2.66 -3.87
N LEU A 38 -0.53 3.01 -4.64
CA LEU A 38 -0.36 3.49 -6.02
C LEU A 38 0.44 4.80 -6.08
N ALA A 39 0.16 5.75 -5.18
CA ALA A 39 0.92 7.00 -5.11
C ALA A 39 2.37 6.79 -4.61
N ALA A 40 2.58 5.81 -3.72
CA ALA A 40 3.91 5.47 -3.20
C ALA A 40 4.83 4.85 -4.24
N ASP A 41 4.28 4.21 -5.28
CA ASP A 41 5.03 3.67 -6.43
C ASP A 41 5.72 4.78 -7.25
N GLN A 42 5.16 5.99 -7.26
CA GLN A 42 5.68 7.15 -8.00
C GLN A 42 6.84 7.87 -7.27
N GLU A 43 7.54 7.19 -6.37
CA GLU A 43 8.63 7.72 -5.52
C GLU A 43 8.30 9.01 -4.74
N GLN A 44 7.02 9.28 -4.49
CA GLN A 44 6.57 10.45 -3.76
C GLN A 44 6.94 10.39 -2.26
N THR A 45 7.09 11.56 -1.64
CA THR A 45 7.27 11.68 -0.19
C THR A 45 5.96 11.37 0.54
N ASP A 46 6.05 10.92 1.79
CA ASP A 46 4.87 10.63 2.61
C ASP A 46 3.92 11.83 2.75
N ALA A 47 4.47 13.05 2.74
CA ALA A 47 3.70 14.29 2.77
C ALA A 47 2.92 14.54 1.48
N GLN A 48 3.54 14.32 0.32
CA GLN A 48 2.88 14.43 -0.99
C GLN A 48 1.76 13.38 -1.13
N ILE A 49 2.05 12.14 -0.75
CA ILE A 49 1.06 11.05 -0.78
C ILE A 49 -0.10 11.35 0.18
N ALA A 50 0.19 11.84 1.39
CA ALA A 50 -0.83 12.24 2.36
C ALA A 50 -1.74 13.34 1.79
N ALA A 51 -1.16 14.37 1.17
CA ALA A 51 -1.90 15.45 0.53
C ALA A 51 -2.80 14.94 -0.62
N ALA A 52 -2.28 14.05 -1.48
CA ALA A 52 -3.02 13.51 -2.61
C ALA A 52 -4.16 12.56 -2.22
N THR A 53 -4.00 11.81 -1.13
CA THR A 53 -4.95 10.74 -0.72
C THR A 53 -5.86 11.11 0.45
N GLY A 54 -5.58 12.22 1.13
CA GLY A 54 -6.22 12.60 2.39
C GLY A 54 -5.88 11.65 3.55
N ALA A 55 -4.82 10.85 3.43
CA ALA A 55 -4.33 10.00 4.51
C ALA A 55 -3.45 10.80 5.47
N ALA A 56 -3.41 10.40 6.75
CA ALA A 56 -2.40 10.92 7.66
C ALA A 56 -1.00 10.43 7.24
N PRO A 57 0.07 11.25 7.34
CA PRO A 57 1.43 10.84 7.00
C PRO A 57 1.89 9.57 7.75
N SER A 58 1.48 9.40 9.01
CA SER A 58 1.76 8.20 9.81
C SER A 58 1.08 6.93 9.25
N THR A 59 -0.04 7.06 8.55
CA THR A 59 -0.69 5.94 7.84
C THR A 59 0.10 5.55 6.61
N VAL A 60 0.60 6.54 5.85
CA VAL A 60 1.46 6.31 4.69
C VAL A 60 2.73 5.56 5.11
N GLU A 61 3.42 6.06 6.14
CA GLU A 61 4.62 5.41 6.67
C GLU A 61 4.37 3.95 7.08
N ARG A 62 3.27 3.69 7.81
CA ARG A 62 2.91 2.32 8.24
C ARG A 62 2.62 1.40 7.05
N LEU A 63 1.91 1.89 6.04
CA LEU A 63 1.59 1.11 4.85
C LEU A 63 2.84 0.76 4.06
N ARG A 64 3.75 1.73 3.84
CA ARG A 64 5.03 1.49 3.16
C ARG A 64 5.87 0.45 3.90
N LYS A 65 6.00 0.58 5.22
CA LYS A 65 6.72 -0.38 6.07
C LYS A 65 6.09 -1.78 6.01
N ARG A 66 4.76 -1.87 6.09
CA ARG A 66 4.05 -3.14 6.05
C ARG A 66 4.17 -3.81 4.67
N PHE A 67 4.04 -3.05 3.59
CA PHE A 67 4.26 -3.53 2.23
C PHE A 67 5.68 -4.09 2.05
N ALA A 68 6.70 -3.32 2.48
CA ALA A 68 8.09 -3.76 2.38
C ALA A 68 8.40 -5.02 3.20
N ARG A 69 7.70 -5.22 4.34
CA ARG A 69 7.92 -6.36 5.24
C ARG A 69 7.09 -7.60 4.89
N GLU A 70 5.84 -7.41 4.51
CA GLU A 70 4.81 -8.46 4.45
C GLU A 70 4.10 -8.55 3.08
N GLY A 71 4.37 -7.62 2.15
CA GLY A 71 3.77 -7.60 0.82
C GLY A 71 2.40 -6.90 0.73
N LEU A 72 1.81 -6.98 -0.46
CA LEU A 72 0.63 -6.21 -0.86
C LEU A 72 -0.61 -6.50 -0.02
N GLU A 73 -1.04 -7.77 0.05
CA GLU A 73 -2.26 -8.14 0.77
C GLU A 73 -2.19 -7.81 2.26
N ALA A 74 -1.01 -8.01 2.87
CA ALA A 74 -0.80 -7.63 4.25
C ALA A 74 -0.94 -6.12 4.44
N ALA A 75 -0.37 -5.29 3.55
CA ALA A 75 -0.54 -3.84 3.61
C ALA A 75 -2.02 -3.42 3.50
N LEU A 76 -2.83 -4.15 2.74
CA LEU A 76 -4.26 -3.87 2.54
C LEU A 76 -5.16 -4.42 3.67
N ALA A 77 -4.75 -5.50 4.35
CA ALA A 77 -5.55 -6.18 5.36
C ALA A 77 -5.95 -5.29 6.54
N ASP A 78 -7.23 -5.37 6.93
CA ASP A 78 -7.72 -4.77 8.17
C ASP A 78 -7.17 -5.50 9.40
N ARG A 79 -6.88 -4.72 10.46
CA ARG A 79 -6.12 -5.19 11.64
C ARG A 79 -6.76 -6.40 12.35
N ALA A 80 -8.03 -6.71 12.07
CA ALA A 80 -8.73 -7.88 12.60
C ALA A 80 -8.33 -9.22 11.93
N THR A 81 -7.68 -9.22 10.76
CA THR A 81 -7.38 -10.43 9.97
C THR A 81 -5.89 -10.69 9.77
N ALA A 82 -5.00 -10.01 10.49
CA ALA A 82 -3.56 -10.19 10.35
C ALA A 82 -3.04 -11.55 10.86
N ALA A 83 -3.82 -12.29 11.64
CA ALA A 83 -3.43 -13.61 12.15
C ALA A 83 -3.69 -14.77 11.18
N ALA A 84 -4.49 -14.59 10.11
CA ALA A 84 -5.05 -15.72 9.35
C ALA A 84 -4.62 -15.81 7.87
N LEU A 85 -3.90 -14.84 7.31
CA LEU A 85 -3.55 -14.83 5.89
C LEU A 85 -2.05 -14.67 5.74
N ARG A 86 -1.33 -15.77 5.47
CA ARG A 86 0.01 -15.74 4.88
C ARG A 86 -0.18 -15.68 3.35
N PRO A 87 0.01 -14.53 2.68
CA PRO A 87 -0.07 -14.48 1.22
C PRO A 87 1.28 -14.91 0.65
N SER A 88 1.24 -15.86 -0.28
CA SER A 88 2.35 -16.27 -1.13
C SER A 88 2.54 -15.24 -2.25
N TRP A 89 3.29 -14.18 -2.00
CA TRP A 89 3.88 -13.41 -3.10
C TRP A 89 5.17 -12.79 -2.59
N THR A 90 6.28 -13.24 -3.15
CA THR A 90 7.64 -12.85 -2.79
C THR A 90 7.80 -11.34 -2.89
N ALA A 91 7.96 -10.69 -1.73
CA ALA A 91 8.29 -9.28 -1.64
C ALA A 91 9.54 -8.99 -2.47
N ASN A 92 9.46 -7.97 -3.32
CA ASN A 92 10.52 -7.46 -4.17
C ASN A 92 11.74 -7.06 -3.30
N ARG A 93 12.62 -8.03 -3.03
CA ARG A 93 13.93 -7.82 -2.41
C ARG A 93 14.95 -7.81 -3.54
N ARG A 94 15.33 -6.63 -4.00
CA ARG A 94 16.71 -6.37 -4.45
C ARG A 94 17.13 -4.99 -3.95
N LEU A 95 18.07 -5.02 -3.00
CA LEU A 95 18.97 -3.93 -2.69
C LEU A 95 19.91 -3.71 -3.89
#